data_AF-A0A0A9EA72-F1
#
_entry.id   AF-A0A0A9EA72-F1
#
_cell.length_a   1.000
_cell.length_b   1.000
_cell.length_c   1.000
_cell.angle_alpha   90.00
_cell.angle_beta   90.00
_cell.angle_gamma   90.00
#
_symmetry.space_group_name_H-M   'P 1'
#
loop_
_entity.id
_entity.type
_entity.pdbx_description
1 polymer ?
#
loop_
_entity_poly.entity_id
_entity_poly.type
_entity_poly.pdbx_seq_one_letter_code
_entity_poly.pdbx_strand_id
1 'polypeptide(L)' 'MLCNKFVPRLEWWSQGHSFCQDTRVLPLRSYDMIIGYDWLEDFSPMWIHWGKRIMLFTHKGRRV' A
#
# COMPACT_ATOMS: atom_id res chain seq x y z
N MET A 1 10.44 13.14 -14.70
CA MET A 1 9.89 13.21 -13.32
C MET A 1 11.04 12.94 -12.36
N LEU A 2 11.27 13.83 -11.38
CA LEU A 2 12.40 13.71 -10.46
C LEU A 2 11.90 13.16 -9.12
N CYS A 3 12.46 12.03 -8.69
CA CYS A 3 12.09 11.31 -7.47
C CYS A 3 13.32 11.22 -6.56
N ASN A 4 13.60 12.32 -5.86
CA ASN A 4 14.80 12.47 -5.02
C ASN A 4 14.48 12.63 -3.52
N LYS A 5 13.20 12.56 -3.15
CA LYS A 5 12.75 12.63 -1.77
C LYS A 5 12.34 11.23 -1.31
N PHE A 6 12.72 10.90 -0.08
CA PHE A 6 12.55 9.59 0.52
C PHE A 6 12.14 9.76 1.98
N VAL A 7 11.18 8.96 2.42
CA VAL A 7 10.72 8.88 3.79
C VAL A 7 10.98 7.45 4.28
N PRO A 8 12.02 7.24 5.11
CA PRO A 8 12.25 5.93 5.69
C PRO A 8 11.14 5.60 6.67
N ARG A 9 10.72 4.33 6.72
CA ARG A 9 9.76 3.80 7.69
C ARG A 9 8.50 4.66 7.82
N LEU A 10 7.90 5.04 6.69
CA LEU A 10 6.63 5.74 6.68
C LEU A 10 5.58 4.83 7.30
N GLU A 11 4.99 5.26 8.41
CA GLU A 11 3.83 4.62 9.01
C GLU A 11 2.55 5.10 8.33
N TRP A 12 1.74 4.16 7.88
CA TRP A 12 0.43 4.44 7.30
C TRP A 12 -0.59 3.41 7.75
N TRP A 13 -1.87 3.73 7.60
CA TRP A 13 -2.96 2.92 8.14
C TRP A 13 -3.99 2.58 7.06
N SER A 14 -4.43 1.32 7.04
CA SER A 14 -5.51 0.85 6.17
C SER A 14 -6.19 -0.38 6.77
N GLN A 15 -7.51 -0.47 6.58
CA GLN A 15 -8.34 -1.60 7.04
C GLN A 15 -8.09 -2.00 8.52
N GLY A 16 -7.91 -1.02 9.40
CA GLY A 16 -7.68 -1.27 10.83
C GLY A 16 -6.24 -1.67 11.20
N HIS A 17 -5.30 -1.67 10.25
CA HIS A 17 -3.92 -2.09 10.47
C HIS A 17 -2.93 -0.99 10.09
N SER A 18 -1.85 -0.91 10.87
CA SER A 18 -0.72 -0.03 10.57
C SER A 18 0.35 -0.80 9.81
N PHE A 19 0.90 -0.16 8.79
CA PHE A 19 1.98 -0.65 7.95
C PHE A 19 3.15 0.32 8.05
N CYS A 20 4.36 -0.20 7.85
CA CYS A 20 5.59 0.59 7.91
C CYS A 20 6.46 0.23 6.72
N GLN A 21 6.70 1.19 5.82
CA GLN A 21 7.50 0.97 4.62
C GLN A 21 8.33 2.19 4.22
N ASP A 22 9.46 1.90 3.60
CA ASP A 22 10.34 2.88 2.98
C ASP A 22 9.71 3.45 1.72
N THR A 23 9.36 4.74 1.74
CA THR A 23 8.51 5.36 0.71
C THR A 23 9.25 6.45 -0.04
N ARG A 24 9.08 6.50 -1.36
CA ARG A 24 9.57 7.62 -2.19
C ARG A 24 8.47 8.64 -2.45
N VAL A 25 8.83 9.91 -2.47
CA VAL A 25 7.87 10.99 -2.71
C VAL A 25 7.88 11.38 -4.19
N LEU A 26 6.69 11.38 -4.79
CA LEU A 26 6.45 11.81 -6.16
C LEU A 26 5.52 13.03 -6.17
N PRO A 27 5.81 14.09 -6.95
CA PRO A 27 4.95 15.26 -7.05
C PRO A 27 3.73 14.99 -7.96
N LEU A 28 2.81 14.14 -7.50
CA LEU A 28 1.57 13.81 -8.19
C LEU A 28 0.41 14.64 -7.61
N ARG A 29 -0.49 15.11 -8.48
CA ARG A 29 -1.62 15.99 -8.06
C ARG A 29 -2.86 15.25 -7.56
N SER A 30 -3.00 13.96 -7.91
CA SER A 30 -4.29 13.25 -7.79
C SER A 30 -4.23 11.99 -6.93
N TYR A 31 -3.10 11.69 -6.32
CA TYR A 31 -2.90 10.48 -5.52
C TYR A 31 -2.12 10.83 -4.26
N ASP A 32 -2.59 10.33 -3.12
CA ASP A 32 -1.91 10.50 -1.83
C ASP A 32 -0.82 9.44 -1.63
N MET A 33 -1.06 8.21 -2.10
CA MET A 33 -0.15 7.08 -1.96
C MET A 33 -0.29 6.11 -3.12
N ILE A 34 0.84 5.55 -3.56
CA ILE A 34 0.90 4.49 -4.55
C ILE A 34 1.53 3.28 -3.86
N ILE A 35 0.85 2.15 -3.94
CA ILE A 35 1.32 0.88 -3.39
C ILE A 35 1.94 0.08 -4.53
N GLY A 36 3.19 -0.33 -4.37
CA GLY A 36 3.94 -1.11 -5.34
C GLY A 36 3.55 -2.60 -5.34
N TYR A 37 4.09 -3.33 -6.33
CA TYR A 37 3.88 -4.77 -6.45
C TYR A 37 4.49 -5.56 -5.29
N ASP A 38 5.63 -5.10 -4.77
CA ASP A 38 6.31 -5.62 -3.60
C ASP A 38 5.38 -5.72 -2.38
N TRP A 39 4.66 -4.65 -2.07
CA TRP A 39 3.66 -4.70 -1.00
C TRP A 39 2.52 -5.67 -1.35
N LEU A 40 2.02 -5.68 -2.59
CA LEU A 40 0.95 -6.61 -2.97
C LEU A 40 1.36 -8.09 -2.83
N GLU A 41 2.63 -8.40 -3.10
CA GLU A 41 3.22 -9.73 -2.94
C GLU A 41 3.33 -10.13 -1.47
N ASP A 42 3.80 -9.22 -0.60
CA ASP A 42 3.93 -9.45 0.85
C ASP A 42 2.58 -9.80 1.53
N PHE A 43 1.47 -9.27 1.00
CA PHE A 43 0.12 -9.51 1.52
C PHE A 43 -0.71 -10.46 0.65
N SER A 44 -0.04 -11.23 -0.21
CA SER A 44 -0.61 -12.34 -0.95
C SER A 44 -0.97 -13.51 -0.02
N PRO A 45 -2.02 -14.32 -0.30
CA PRO A 45 -2.97 -14.16 -1.39
C PRO A 45 -3.93 -12.98 -1.17
N MET A 46 -4.29 -12.34 -2.28
CA MET A 46 -5.16 -11.15 -2.32
C MET A 46 -6.37 -11.39 -3.22
N TRP A 47 -7.47 -10.72 -2.89
CA TRP A 47 -8.69 -10.70 -3.69
C TRP A 47 -9.19 -9.27 -3.88
N ILE A 48 -9.47 -8.90 -5.12
CA ILE A 48 -9.98 -7.57 -5.45
C ILE A 48 -11.30 -7.73 -6.19
N HIS A 49 -12.36 -7.15 -5.63
CA HIS A 49 -13.63 -6.99 -6.30
C HIS A 49 -13.74 -5.59 -6.90
N TRP A 50 -13.31 -5.46 -8.15
CA TRP A 50 -13.26 -4.19 -8.88
C TRP A 50 -14.59 -3.44 -8.91
N GLY A 51 -15.71 -4.13 -9.21
CA GLY A 51 -17.04 -3.49 -9.28
C GLY A 51 -17.54 -2.91 -7.95
N LYS A 52 -17.20 -3.53 -6.82
CA LYS A 52 -17.56 -3.05 -5.47
C LYS A 52 -16.47 -2.20 -4.84
N ARG A 53 -15.30 -2.09 -5.48
CA ARG A 53 -14.10 -1.41 -4.97
C ARG A 53 -13.66 -1.94 -3.60
N ILE A 54 -13.75 -3.26 -3.42
CA ILE A 54 -13.34 -3.96 -2.19
C ILE A 54 -12.05 -4.71 -2.48
N MET A 55 -11.10 -4.61 -1.56
CA MET A 55 -9.83 -5.33 -1.59
C MET A 55 -9.69 -6.08 -0.28
N LEU A 56 -9.40 -7.38 -0.36
CA LEU A 56 -9.10 -8.23 0.78
C LEU A 56 -7.71 -8.81 0.61
N PHE A 57 -6.88 -8.75 1.64
CA PHE A 57 -5.51 -9.23 1.60
C PHE A 57 -5.17 -10.04 2.86
N THR A 58 -4.09 -10.82 2.80
CA THR A 58 -3.69 -11.66 3.94
C THR A 58 -2.64 -10.92 4.75
N HIS A 59 -2.97 -10.57 5.98
CA HIS A 59 -2.03 -9.96 6.92
C HIS A 59 -1.86 -10.87 8.14
N LYS A 60 -0.61 -11.27 8.42
CA LYS A 60 -0.26 -12.13 9.57
C LYS A 60 -1.12 -13.41 9.62
N GLY A 61 -1.37 -14.02 8.47
CA GLY A 61 -2.17 -15.25 8.33
C GLY A 61 -3.68 -15.06 8.49
N ARG A 62 -4.17 -13.81 8.61
CA ARG A 62 -5.60 -13.49 8.67
C ARG A 62 -6.00 -12.68 7.44
N ARG A 63 -7.20 -12.96 6.91
CA ARG A 63 -7.76 -12.19 5.80
C ARG A 63 -8.36 -10.90 6.35
N VAL A 64 -7.91 -9.78 5.81
CA VAL A 64 -8.32 -8.42 6.14
C VAL A 64 -9.03 -7.83 4.94
#